data_AF-A0A6I2MBJ8-F1
#
_entry.id   AF-A0A6I2MBJ8-F1
#
_cell.length_a   1.000
_cell.length_b   1.000
_cell.length_c   1.000
_cell.angle_alpha   90.00
_cell.angle_beta   90.00
_cell.angle_gamma   90.00
#
_symmetry.space_group_name_H-M   'P 1'
#
loop_
_entity.id
_entity.type
_entity.pdbx_description
1 polymer ?
#
loop_
_entity_poly.entity_id
_entity_poly.type
_entity_poly.pdbx_seq_one_letter_code
_entity_poly.pdbx_strand_id
1 'polypeptide(L)'
;MALEKYPVMSELGDYKVEIVKQHVALGAYRWIAKVYVKRQTPRFYQRKFKLIYEKETGWSQYEEIANNLVAFAQDAVFDYEYSVYKKERDRRTQEKSIEEFVNWDGMIRENEGADAIDGN
;
A
#
# COMPACT_ATOMS: atom_id res chain seq x y z
N MET A 1 -23.86 15.00 -2.93
CA MET A 1 -22.48 15.53 -2.89
C MET A 1 -21.71 14.89 -4.03
N ALA A 2 -21.00 15.69 -4.83
CA ALA A 2 -20.50 15.28 -6.16
C ALA A 2 -19.53 14.09 -6.08
N LEU A 3 -19.94 12.99 -6.72
CA LEU A 3 -19.20 11.74 -6.89
C LEU A 3 -18.38 11.85 -8.17
N GLU A 4 -17.23 12.50 -8.13
CA GLU A 4 -16.33 12.50 -9.28
C GLU A 4 -15.58 11.16 -9.32
N LYS A 5 -15.86 10.41 -10.41
CA LYS A 5 -15.30 9.08 -10.65
C LYS A 5 -14.24 9.21 -11.73
N TYR A 6 -12.99 8.97 -11.36
CA TYR A 6 -11.84 9.09 -12.25
C TYR A 6 -11.39 7.70 -12.67
N PRO A 7 -11.45 7.36 -13.97
CA PRO A 7 -10.77 6.17 -14.48
C PRO A 7 -9.26 6.41 -14.42
N VAL A 8 -8.52 5.46 -13.86
CA VAL A 8 -7.06 5.49 -13.83
C VAL A 8 -6.57 4.18 -14.42
N MET A 9 -5.82 4.26 -15.52
CA MET A 9 -5.16 3.12 -16.13
C MET A 9 -3.69 3.13 -15.70
N SER A 10 -3.20 2.00 -15.22
CA SER A 10 -1.77 1.75 -14.99
C SER A 10 -1.32 0.51 -15.77
N GLU A 11 -0.03 0.22 -15.74
CA GLU A 11 0.52 -1.03 -16.29
C GLU A 11 -0.01 -2.29 -15.60
N LEU A 12 -0.43 -2.19 -14.33
CA LEU A 12 -0.89 -3.34 -13.52
C LEU A 12 -2.41 -3.54 -13.61
N GLY A 13 -3.18 -2.56 -14.08
CA GLY A 13 -4.60 -2.77 -14.36
C GLY A 13 -5.46 -1.52 -14.55
N ASP A 14 -6.75 -1.80 -14.77
CA ASP A 14 -7.81 -0.79 -14.88
C ASP A 14 -8.42 -0.51 -13.49
N TYR A 15 -8.20 0.71 -12.99
CA TYR A 15 -8.76 1.18 -11.73
C TYR A 15 -9.83 2.23 -11.95
N LYS A 16 -10.78 2.25 -11.02
CA LYS A 16 -11.75 3.31 -10.88
C LYS A 16 -11.56 3.95 -9.53
N VAL A 17 -11.37 5.26 -9.49
CA VAL A 17 -11.20 6.00 -8.24
C VAL A 17 -12.42 6.88 -8.01
N GLU A 18 -12.97 6.82 -6.80
CA GLU A 18 -14.03 7.72 -6.35
C GLU A 18 -13.45 8.65 -5.31
N ILE A 19 -13.57 9.97 -5.52
CA ILE A 19 -13.10 10.94 -4.55
C ILE A 19 -14.29 11.49 -3.76
N VAL A 20 -14.17 11.41 -2.43
CA VAL A 20 -15.20 11.87 -1.48
C VAL A 20 -14.62 12.95 -0.59
N LYS A 21 -15.33 14.08 -0.48
CA LYS A 21 -15.08 15.09 0.54
C LYS A 21 -15.82 14.73 1.82
N GLN A 22 -15.09 14.55 2.93
CA GLN A 22 -15.66 14.25 4.23
C GLN A 22 -15.44 15.42 5.20
N HIS A 23 -16.50 15.84 5.88
CA HIS A 23 -16.44 16.80 6.98
C HIS A 23 -16.00 16.10 8.27
N VAL A 24 -15.04 16.67 9.00
CA VAL A 24 -14.51 16.08 10.23
C VAL A 24 -14.93 16.89 11.46
N ALA A 25 -14.62 18.19 11.49
CA ALA A 25 -14.91 19.10 12.60
C ALA A 25 -15.00 20.57 12.08
N LEU A 26 -15.27 21.55 12.96
CA LEU A 26 -15.40 22.98 12.64
C LEU A 26 -14.31 23.46 11.64
N GLY A 27 -14.70 23.63 10.37
CA GLY A 27 -13.83 24.10 9.29
C GLY A 27 -12.85 23.07 8.71
N ALA A 28 -12.79 21.86 9.24
CA ALA A 28 -11.86 20.80 8.82
C ALA A 28 -12.54 19.78 7.90
N TYR A 29 -11.92 19.55 6.75
CA TYR A 29 -12.34 18.58 5.75
C TYR A 29 -11.17 17.69 5.36
N ARG A 30 -11.49 16.47 4.92
CA ARG A 30 -10.53 15.56 4.29
C ARG A 30 -11.08 15.04 2.98
N TRP A 31 -10.20 14.80 2.03
CA TRP A 31 -10.51 14.08 0.80
C TRP A 31 -10.14 12.62 0.96
N ILE A 32 -10.99 11.73 0.44
CA ILE A 32 -10.78 10.30 0.47
C ILE A 32 -10.87 9.79 -0.96
N ALA A 33 -9.75 9.27 -1.47
CA ALA A 33 -9.69 8.54 -2.73
C ALA A 33 -9.95 7.06 -2.46
N LYS A 34 -11.07 6.56 -2.95
CA LYS A 34 -11.48 5.16 -2.86
C LYS A 34 -11.13 4.46 -4.18
N VAL A 35 -10.19 3.54 -4.15
CA VAL A 35 -9.69 2.83 -5.34
C VAL A 35 -10.43 1.50 -5.50
N TYR A 36 -10.99 1.28 -6.68
CA TYR A 36 -11.72 0.08 -7.03
C TYR A 36 -11.07 -0.64 -8.19
N VAL A 37 -11.00 -1.96 -8.10
CA VAL A 37 -10.58 -2.83 -9.22
C VAL A 37 -11.79 -3.50 -9.85
N LYS A 38 -11.73 -3.69 -11.17
CA LYS A 38 -12.73 -4.46 -11.90
C LYS A 38 -12.60 -5.93 -11.51
N ARG A 39 -13.61 -6.48 -10.82
CA ARG A 39 -13.64 -7.91 -10.50
C ARG A 39 -13.91 -8.68 -11.80
N GLN A 40 -13.00 -9.56 -12.22
CA GLN A 40 -13.30 -10.55 -13.26
C GLN A 40 -14.38 -11.49 -12.71
N THR A 41 -15.64 -11.18 -12.99
CA THR A 41 -16.79 -11.99 -12.59
C THR A 41 -17.34 -12.68 -13.83
N PRO A 42 -17.84 -13.94 -13.71
CA PRO A 42 -18.45 -14.65 -14.84
C PRO A 42 -19.56 -13.80 -15.48
N ARG A 43 -19.67 -13.85 -16.82
CA ARG A 43 -20.48 -12.97 -17.68
C ARG A 43 -21.94 -12.72 -17.26
N PHE A 44 -22.52 -13.56 -16.39
CA PHE A 44 -23.90 -13.47 -15.90
C PHE A 44 -24.10 -12.52 -14.71
N TYR A 45 -23.04 -12.13 -14.01
CA TYR A 45 -23.11 -11.13 -12.95
C TYR A 45 -22.68 -9.77 -13.49
N GLN A 46 -23.51 -8.74 -13.30
CA GLN A 46 -23.16 -7.35 -13.61
C GLN A 46 -21.74 -7.03 -13.13
N ARG A 47 -20.95 -6.34 -13.96
CA ARG A 47 -19.56 -5.96 -13.66
C ARG A 47 -19.51 -5.22 -12.31
N LYS A 48 -19.07 -5.90 -11.25
CA LYS A 48 -18.94 -5.29 -9.91
C LYS A 48 -17.51 -4.79 -9.72
N PHE A 49 -17.39 -3.49 -9.42
CA PHE A 49 -16.15 -2.89 -8.94
C PHE A 49 -16.01 -3.18 -7.44
N LYS A 50 -14.85 -3.70 -7.02
CA LYS A 50 -14.58 -3.99 -5.61
C LYS A 50 -13.63 -2.93 -5.06
N LEU A 51 -13.99 -2.31 -3.93
CA LEU A 51 -13.10 -1.42 -3.19
C LEU A 51 -11.90 -2.23 -2.67
N ILE A 52 -10.70 -1.75 -2.95
CA ILE A 52 -9.45 -2.44 -2.58
C ILE A 52 -8.54 -1.57 -1.73
N TYR A 53 -8.69 -0.25 -1.78
CA TYR A 53 -7.81 0.67 -1.08
C TYR A 53 -8.50 2.02 -0.87
N GLU A 54 -8.16 2.69 0.23
CA GLU A 54 -8.58 4.06 0.52
C GLU A 54 -7.35 4.87 0.90
N LYS A 55 -7.19 6.05 0.29
CA LYS A 55 -6.19 7.04 0.64
C LYS A 55 -6.88 8.29 1.15
N GLU A 56 -6.49 8.74 2.32
CA GLU A 56 -7.06 9.94 2.94
C GLU A 56 -6.02 11.06 2.96
N THR A 57 -6.48 12.29 2.77
CA THR A 57 -5.66 13.47 3.00
C THR A 57 -5.65 13.83 4.48
N GLY A 58 -4.64 14.59 4.91
CA GLY A 58 -4.66 15.26 6.20
C GLY A 58 -5.83 16.25 6.33
N TRP A 59 -6.11 16.72 7.54
CA TRP A 59 -7.29 17.54 7.86
C TRP A 59 -7.23 18.99 7.35
N SER A 60 -6.09 19.44 6.80
CA SER A 60 -5.85 20.84 6.38
C SER A 60 -5.56 21.03 4.89
N GLN A 61 -5.42 19.97 4.10
CA GLN A 61 -5.01 20.05 2.68
C GLN A 61 -6.17 20.38 1.72
N TYR A 62 -7.14 21.17 2.18
CA TYR A 62 -8.39 21.41 1.45
C TYR A 62 -8.17 22.09 0.10
N GLU A 63 -7.36 23.16 0.05
CA GLU A 63 -7.21 24.00 -1.15
C GLU A 63 -6.30 23.39 -2.21
N GLU A 64 -5.16 22.81 -1.82
CA GLU A 64 -4.20 22.23 -2.78
C GLU A 64 -4.80 21.05 -3.55
N ILE A 65 -5.56 20.19 -2.87
CA ILE A 65 -6.09 18.95 -3.47
C ILE A 65 -7.39 19.21 -4.24
N ALA A 66 -8.22 20.16 -3.80
CA ALA A 66 -9.41 20.56 -4.55
C ALA A 66 -9.06 21.04 -5.97
N ASN A 67 -7.87 21.62 -6.15
CA ASN A 67 -7.40 22.10 -7.44
C ASN A 67 -6.83 20.98 -8.33
N ASN A 68 -6.53 19.78 -7.80
CA ASN A 68 -5.93 18.69 -8.59
C ASN A 68 -6.40 17.29 -8.17
N LEU A 69 -7.72 17.06 -8.23
CA LEU A 69 -8.35 15.79 -7.89
C LEU A 69 -7.89 14.62 -8.78
N VAL A 70 -7.55 14.88 -10.04
CA VAL A 70 -7.02 13.85 -10.95
C VAL A 70 -5.65 13.34 -10.49
N ALA A 71 -4.74 14.24 -10.10
CA ALA A 71 -3.44 13.83 -9.57
C ALA A 71 -3.59 13.07 -8.25
N PHE A 72 -4.51 13.48 -7.38
CA PHE A 72 -4.79 12.74 -6.14
C PHE A 72 -5.33 11.33 -6.42
N ALA A 73 -6.17 11.15 -7.45
CA ALA A 73 -6.64 9.83 -7.87
C ALA A 73 -5.51 8.94 -8.40
N GLN A 74 -4.59 9.50 -9.21
CA GLN A 74 -3.42 8.78 -9.73
C GLN A 74 -2.47 8.37 -8.61
N ASP A 75 -2.19 9.30 -7.68
CA ASP A 75 -1.34 9.05 -6.52
C ASP A 75 -1.91 7.95 -5.62
N ALA A 76 -3.24 7.92 -5.41
CA ALA A 76 -3.88 6.84 -4.65
C ALA A 76 -3.72 5.45 -5.30
N VAL A 77 -3.74 5.37 -6.63
CA VAL A 77 -3.50 4.11 -7.36
C VAL A 77 -2.03 3.70 -7.26
N PHE A 78 -1.10 4.64 -7.45
CA PHE A 78 0.32 4.37 -7.35
C PHE A 78 0.71 3.88 -5.94
N ASP A 79 0.19 4.52 -4.90
CA ASP A 79 0.43 4.14 -3.50
C ASP A 79 -0.10 2.73 -3.20
N TYR A 80 -1.28 2.39 -3.72
CA TYR A 80 -1.81 1.02 -3.63
C TYR A 80 -0.86 0.01 -4.29
N GLU A 81 -0.45 0.25 -5.54
CA GLU A 81 0.42 -0.66 -6.28
C GLU A 81 1.78 -0.85 -5.60
N TYR A 82 2.36 0.25 -5.11
CA TYR A 82 3.60 0.21 -4.34
C TYR A 82 3.44 -0.61 -3.05
N SER A 83 2.31 -0.48 -2.35
CA SER A 83 2.04 -1.27 -1.13
C SER A 83 1.94 -2.77 -1.41
N VAL A 84 1.36 -3.16 -2.55
CA VAL A 84 1.27 -4.56 -2.99
C VAL A 84 2.65 -5.08 -3.34
N TYR A 85 3.42 -4.31 -4.11
CA TYR A 85 4.80 -4.65 -4.47
C TYR A 85 5.69 -4.84 -3.24
N LYS A 86 5.59 -3.93 -2.26
CA LYS A 86 6.35 -4.02 -1.01
C LYS A 86 6.01 -5.28 -0.22
N LYS A 87 4.72 -5.59 -0.06
CA LYS A 87 4.28 -6.83 0.63
C LYS A 87 4.81 -8.09 -0.05
N GLU A 88 4.80 -8.13 -1.38
CA GLU A 88 5.34 -9.27 -2.13
C GLU A 88 6.86 -9.39 -1.98
N ARG A 89 7.59 -8.27 -1.98
CA ARG A 89 9.03 -8.25 -1.70
C ARG A 89 9.36 -8.71 -0.28
N ASP A 90 8.60 -8.23 0.71
CA ASP A 90 8.79 -8.59 2.12
C ASP A 90 8.53 -10.09 2.32
N ARG A 91 7.49 -10.64 1.67
CA ARG A 91 7.18 -12.08 1.66
C ARG A 91 8.33 -12.91 1.09
N ARG A 92 8.89 -12.53 -0.07
CA ARG A 92 10.05 -13.23 -0.65
C ARG A 92 11.28 -13.15 0.24
N THR A 93 11.49 -12.02 0.92
CA THR A 93 12.61 -11.86 1.85
C THR A 93 12.45 -12.78 3.05
N GLN A 94 11.24 -12.86 3.61
CA GLN A 94 10.92 -13.79 4.69
C GLN A 94 11.09 -15.25 4.27
N GLU A 95 10.61 -15.63 3.08
CA GLU A 95 10.77 -17.00 2.53
C GLU A 95 12.26 -17.36 2.38
N LYS A 96 13.09 -16.44 1.88
CA LYS A 96 14.55 -16.62 1.80
C LYS A 96 15.20 -16.77 3.17
N SER A 97 14.85 -15.93 4.15
CA SER A 97 15.40 -16.04 5.50
C SER A 97 15.01 -17.35 6.19
N ILE A 98 13.81 -17.88 5.91
CA ILE A 98 13.39 -19.20 6.40
C ILE A 98 14.21 -20.29 5.71
N GLU A 99 14.42 -20.23 4.39
CA GLU A 99 15.25 -21.18 3.66
C GLU A 99 16.70 -21.17 4.15
N GLU A 100 17.29 -20.00 4.36
CA GLU A 100 18.63 -19.84 4.93
C GLU A 100 18.73 -20.40 6.35
N PHE A 101 17.70 -20.20 7.18
CA PHE A 101 17.62 -20.77 8.53
C PHE A 101 17.47 -22.30 8.52
N VAL A 102 16.62 -22.85 7.64
CA VAL A 102 16.46 -24.31 7.49
C VAL A 102 17.75 -24.96 7.00
N ASN A 103 18.48 -24.27 6.11
CA ASN A 103 19.78 -24.71 5.59
C ASN A 103 20.96 -24.30 6.50
N TRP A 104 20.69 -23.74 7.68
CA TRP A 104 21.73 -23.32 8.61
C TRP A 104 22.25 -24.52 9.40
N ASP A 105 23.50 -24.91 9.13
CA ASP A 105 24.19 -26.04 9.77
C ASP A 105 24.74 -25.73 11.18
N GLY A 106 24.13 -24.76 11.89
CA GLY A 106 24.39 -24.50 13.31
C GLY A 106 25.78 -23.97 13.70
N MET A 107 26.69 -23.73 12.76
CA MET A 107 28.03 -23.20 13.05
C MET A 107 27.99 -21.72 13.47
N ILE A 108 27.77 -21.48 14.76
CA ILE A 108 28.11 -20.21 15.41
C ILE A 108 29.63 -20.19 15.51
N ARG A 109 30.30 -19.31 14.74
CA ARG A 109 31.70 -18.99 15.03
C ARG A 109 31.72 -18.30 16.39
N GLU A 110 32.09 -19.04 17.43
CA GLU A 110 32.57 -18.42 18.66
C GLU A 110 33.70 -17.48 18.25
N ASN A 111 33.46 -16.16 18.37
CA ASN A 111 34.56 -15.23 18.35
C ASN A 111 35.48 -15.65 19.49
N GLU A 112 36.71 -16.04 19.15
CA GLU A 112 37.81 -16.22 20.08
C GLU A 112 38.08 -14.87 20.78
N GLY A 113 37.24 -14.56 21.76
CA GLY A 113 37.60 -13.74 22.92
C GLY A 113 38.26 -14.66 23.92
N ALA A 114 39.41 -15.23 23.55
CA ALA A 114 40.33 -15.85 24.49
C ALA A 114 40.94 -14.75 25.36
N ASP A 115 40.15 -14.24 26.31
CA ASP A 115 40.70 -13.58 27.49
C ASP A 115 41.37 -14.68 28.32
N ALA A 116 42.64 -14.90 28.00
CA ALA A 116 43.58 -15.61 28.85
C ALA A 116 43.67 -14.86 30.19
N ILE A 117 42.86 -15.24 31.17
CA ILE A 117 43.14 -14.96 32.57
C ILE A 117 44.20 -15.99 32.98
N ASP A 118 45.46 -15.58 32.79
CA ASP A 118 46.64 -16.22 33.35
C ASP A 118 46.53 -16.17 34.87
N GLY A 119 46.31 -17.33 35.48
CA GLY A 119 46.37 -17.51 36.91
C GLY A 119 47.79 -17.86 37.31
N ASN A 120 48.59 -16.84 37.66
CA ASN A 120 49.75 -16.98 38.55
C ASN A 120 50.07 -15.68 39.29
#